data_AF-A0A4Y7M5S4-F1
#
_entry.id   AF-A0A4Y7M5S4-F1
#
_cell.length_a   1.000
_cell.length_b   1.000
_cell.length_c   1.000
_cell.angle_alpha   90.00
_cell.angle_beta   90.00
_cell.angle_gamma   90.00
#
_symmetry.space_group_name_H-M   'P 1'
#
loop_
_entity.id
_entity.type
_entity.pdbx_description
1 polymer ?
#
loop_
_entity_poly.entity_id
_entity_poly.type
_entity_poly.pdbx_seq_one_letter_code
_entity_poly.pdbx_strand_id
1 'polypeptide(L)'
;MMQGQIHVLQQHMTQGRESYSLGARKCPNSVPLWLLLSRLEESQGNMTRARSVLEKARQKNPQNPQLWLEAIRLEWKTGLRDIASAMMAKALQDCPTSGLLWAETIFIVDRPQRKTKSVDALKKCEHDPHVLLAVSKLFWTERKTQKCREWFNRAVKIDPDFGDAWGYFYKFELLHGTVEEQNDVKKRCIQAEPRHGEVWTNNKNIDSTCKNDKLNGHISTDKQLVEDVSVHVNGCNGTHFSDSSESSSSNILTSSPEECNNLETGSNVEVIGASLNRLTVGSGPSSAPCEDSDGLVTQDPITSLLVKKVTYVQYQSELQMPDIMRLIQKDLSEPYSIYTYRYFIHNWPMLCFLAMYGEKCVGAIVCKLDVHKKVVRRGYIAMLAVDEKYRQEKIGSNLVMKAIGAMVADGADEVVLETEITNEPALRLYENLGFVRDKRLFRYYLNGVDALRLKLWLR
;
A
#
# COMPACT_ATOMS: atom_id res chain seq x y z
N MET A 1 28.10 -17.58 20.91
CA MET A 1 26.79 -17.85 20.28
C MET A 1 25.87 -18.61 21.25
N MET A 2 26.18 -19.87 21.62
CA MET A 2 25.33 -20.68 22.49
C MET A 2 25.01 -20.04 23.85
N GLN A 3 26.00 -19.44 24.52
CA GLN A 3 25.78 -18.72 25.79
C GLN A 3 24.74 -17.61 25.67
N GLY A 4 24.80 -16.80 24.61
CA GLY A 4 23.80 -15.76 24.37
C GLY A 4 22.42 -16.33 24.04
N GLN A 5 22.35 -17.46 23.32
CA GLN A 5 21.09 -18.13 23.03
C GLN A 5 20.42 -18.66 24.30
N ILE A 6 21.19 -19.24 25.22
CA ILE A 6 20.70 -19.70 26.53
C ILE A 6 20.11 -18.52 27.32
N HIS A 7 20.80 -17.38 27.37
CA HIS A 7 20.27 -16.19 28.06
C HIS A 7 18.99 -15.65 27.40
N VAL A 8 18.88 -15.67 26.08
CA VAL A 8 17.65 -15.30 25.36
C VAL A 8 16.50 -16.26 25.69
N LEU A 9 16.77 -17.57 25.75
CA LEU A 9 15.77 -18.57 26.16
C LEU A 9 15.32 -18.37 27.61
N GLN A 10 16.22 -17.96 28.49
CA GLN A 10 15.95 -17.63 29.89
C GLN A 10 15.29 -16.25 30.09
N GLN A 11 14.93 -15.55 29.01
CA GLN A 11 14.38 -14.18 29.03
C GLN A 11 15.33 -13.09 29.60
N HIS A 12 16.61 -13.41 29.83
CA HIS A 12 17.61 -12.46 30.29
C HIS A 12 18.22 -11.69 29.10
N MET A 13 17.44 -10.78 28.52
CA MET A 13 17.78 -10.08 27.27
C MET A 13 19.01 -9.17 27.39
N THR A 14 19.24 -8.56 28.57
CA THR A 14 20.41 -7.72 28.85
C THR A 14 21.70 -8.54 28.89
N GLN A 15 21.71 -9.64 29.64
CA GLN A 15 22.85 -10.57 29.72
C GLN A 15 23.12 -11.25 28.37
N GLY A 16 22.07 -11.56 27.61
CA GLY A 16 22.18 -12.08 26.25
C GLY A 16 22.87 -11.08 25.31
N ARG A 17 22.45 -9.81 25.35
CA ARG A 17 23.08 -8.71 24.60
C ARG A 17 24.55 -8.55 24.98
N GLU A 18 24.87 -8.50 26.26
CA GLU A 18 26.25 -8.38 26.74
C GLU A 18 27.11 -9.53 26.24
N SER A 19 26.63 -10.76 26.35
CA SER A 19 27.31 -11.98 25.87
C SER A 19 27.58 -11.92 24.36
N TYR A 20 26.58 -11.52 23.56
CA TYR A 20 26.76 -11.36 22.12
C TYR A 20 27.70 -10.21 21.78
N SER A 21 27.61 -9.07 22.48
CA SER A 21 28.46 -7.91 22.25
C SER A 21 29.92 -8.20 22.60
N LEU A 22 30.18 -8.92 23.70
CA LEU A 22 31.51 -9.37 24.10
C LEU A 22 32.08 -10.34 23.06
N GLY A 23 31.25 -11.28 22.59
CA GLY A 23 31.62 -12.18 21.53
C GLY A 23 31.96 -11.44 20.22
N ALA A 24 31.15 -10.44 19.83
CA ALA A 24 31.36 -9.68 18.60
C ALA A 24 32.63 -8.81 18.66
N ARG A 25 33.01 -8.33 19.86
CA ARG A 25 34.30 -7.65 20.08
C ARG A 25 35.49 -8.61 19.97
N LYS A 26 35.40 -9.80 20.56
CA LYS A 26 36.49 -10.79 20.56
C LYS A 26 36.63 -11.50 19.20
N CYS A 27 35.52 -11.74 18.51
CA CYS A 27 35.46 -12.45 17.24
C CYS A 27 34.73 -11.59 16.19
N PRO A 28 35.35 -10.51 15.67
CA PRO A 28 34.70 -9.58 14.75
C PRO A 28 34.37 -10.19 13.37
N ASN A 29 35.03 -11.28 12.98
CA ASN A 29 34.84 -11.91 11.67
C ASN A 29 33.66 -12.91 11.65
N SER A 30 33.05 -13.22 12.80
CA SER A 30 31.95 -14.19 12.88
C SER A 30 30.62 -13.55 12.49
N VAL A 31 30.20 -13.75 11.24
CA VAL A 31 28.93 -13.23 10.71
C VAL A 31 27.70 -13.71 11.49
N PRO A 32 27.53 -15.01 11.82
CA PRO A 32 26.35 -15.47 12.55
C PRO A 32 26.16 -14.80 13.91
N LEU A 33 27.25 -14.38 14.56
CA LEU A 33 27.19 -13.70 15.85
C LEU A 33 26.63 -12.28 15.72
N TRP A 34 27.02 -11.55 14.67
CA TRP A 34 26.46 -10.24 14.34
C TRP A 34 24.96 -10.34 13.99
N LEU A 35 24.57 -11.40 13.28
CA LEU A 35 23.16 -11.65 12.95
C LEU A 35 22.33 -11.95 14.19
N LEU A 36 22.82 -12.81 15.09
CA LEU A 36 22.15 -13.10 16.36
C LEU A 36 21.99 -11.84 17.21
N LEU A 37 23.02 -10.98 17.26
CA LEU A 37 22.95 -9.71 17.98
C LEU A 37 21.91 -8.76 17.35
N SER A 38 21.91 -8.62 16.02
CA SER A 38 20.93 -7.79 15.31
C SER A 38 19.49 -8.26 15.53
N ARG A 39 19.25 -9.58 15.41
CA ARG A 39 17.92 -10.20 15.62
C ARG A 39 17.45 -10.06 17.06
N LEU A 40 18.38 -10.07 18.03
CA LEU A 40 18.06 -9.76 19.43
C LEU A 40 17.64 -8.30 19.60
N GLU A 41 18.34 -7.34 19.01
CA GLU A 41 17.92 -5.93 19.10
C GLU A 41 16.58 -5.68 18.40
N GLU A 42 16.35 -6.35 17.27
CA GLU A 42 15.08 -6.32 16.54
C GLU A 42 13.93 -6.85 17.40
N SER A 43 14.11 -8.00 18.08
CA SER A 43 13.07 -8.58 18.96
C SER A 43 12.76 -7.72 20.19
N GLN A 44 13.72 -6.87 20.60
CA GLN A 44 13.52 -5.88 21.66
C GLN A 44 12.93 -4.56 21.16
N GLY A 45 12.59 -4.44 19.87
CA GLY A 45 12.06 -3.22 19.26
C GLY A 45 13.09 -2.10 19.06
N ASN A 46 14.38 -2.34 19.33
CA ASN A 46 15.43 -1.33 19.25
C ASN A 46 16.02 -1.24 17.83
N MET A 47 15.22 -0.77 16.87
CA MET A 47 15.59 -0.73 15.45
C MET A 47 16.85 0.12 15.18
N THR A 48 17.02 1.24 15.89
CA THR A 48 18.19 2.11 15.75
C THR A 48 19.48 1.42 16.18
N ARG A 49 19.43 0.65 17.28
CA ARG A 49 20.59 -0.15 17.73
C ARG A 49 20.87 -1.28 16.76
N ALA A 50 19.85 -1.99 16.27
CA ALA A 50 20.00 -3.05 15.27
C ALA A 50 20.71 -2.53 14.01
N ARG A 51 20.31 -1.36 13.48
CA ARG A 51 21.01 -0.67 12.38
C ARG A 51 22.47 -0.41 12.68
N SER A 52 22.76 0.17 13.85
CA SER A 52 24.14 0.49 14.24
C SER A 52 25.02 -0.76 14.37
N VAL A 53 24.45 -1.89 14.81
CA VAL A 53 25.14 -3.18 14.92
C VAL A 53 25.46 -3.72 13.53
N LEU A 54 24.50 -3.74 12.62
CA LEU A 54 24.69 -4.20 11.25
C LEU A 54 25.64 -3.30 10.45
N GLU A 55 25.63 -2.00 10.68
CA GLU A 55 26.60 -1.08 10.10
C GLU A 55 28.03 -1.39 10.58
N LYS A 56 28.24 -1.57 11.88
CA LYS A 56 29.53 -2.01 12.44
C LYS A 56 29.97 -3.37 11.88
N ALA A 57 29.02 -4.31 11.76
CA ALA A 57 29.30 -5.63 11.20
C ALA A 57 29.79 -5.55 9.75
N ARG A 58 29.17 -4.70 8.92
CA ARG A 58 29.57 -4.46 7.53
C ARG A 58 30.91 -3.73 7.43
N GLN A 59 31.21 -2.78 8.31
CA GLN A 59 32.54 -2.14 8.33
C GLN A 59 33.66 -3.15 8.61
N LYS A 60 33.40 -4.16 9.47
CA LYS A 60 34.37 -5.22 9.77
C LYS A 60 34.41 -6.32 8.70
N ASN A 61 33.27 -6.63 8.08
CA ASN A 61 33.14 -7.67 7.05
C ASN A 61 32.40 -7.12 5.81
N PRO A 62 33.04 -6.26 4.99
CA PRO A 62 32.36 -5.50 3.93
C PRO A 62 31.86 -6.38 2.77
N GLN A 63 32.54 -7.50 2.51
CA GLN A 63 32.26 -8.39 1.39
C GLN A 63 31.30 -9.54 1.73
N ASN A 64 30.67 -9.55 2.91
CA ASN A 64 29.75 -10.65 3.26
C ASN A 64 28.31 -10.34 2.84
N PRO A 65 27.70 -11.11 1.91
CA PRO A 65 26.35 -10.86 1.43
C PRO A 65 25.25 -11.03 2.48
N GLN A 66 25.45 -11.90 3.46
CA GLN A 66 24.43 -12.21 4.47
C GLN A 66 24.19 -11.03 5.42
N LEU A 67 25.24 -10.27 5.75
CA LEU A 67 25.12 -9.04 6.55
C LEU A 67 24.37 -7.94 5.79
N TRP A 68 24.64 -7.81 4.49
CA TRP A 68 23.91 -6.89 3.63
C TRP A 68 22.43 -7.24 3.54
N LEU A 69 22.13 -8.50 3.29
CA LEU A 69 20.76 -8.99 3.19
C LEU A 69 19.96 -8.75 4.47
N GLU A 70 20.53 -9.03 5.65
CA GLU A 70 19.84 -8.82 6.92
C GLU A 70 19.61 -7.32 7.21
N ALA A 71 20.55 -6.45 6.83
CA ALA A 71 20.37 -5.00 6.93
C ALA A 71 19.27 -4.50 6.00
N ILE A 72 19.20 -5.01 4.77
CA ILE A 72 18.16 -4.65 3.81
C ILE A 72 16.78 -5.13 4.28
N ARG A 73 16.68 -6.36 4.81
CA ARG A 73 15.44 -6.89 5.40
C ARG A 73 14.97 -6.06 6.59
N LEU A 74 15.90 -5.59 7.43
CA LEU A 74 15.57 -4.68 8.54
C LEU A 74 14.91 -3.40 8.01
N GLU A 75 15.54 -2.72 7.04
CA GLU A 75 14.97 -1.49 6.49
C GLU A 75 13.62 -1.73 5.80
N TRP A 76 13.51 -2.85 5.08
CA TRP A 76 12.27 -3.27 4.43
C TRP A 76 11.13 -3.46 5.44
N LYS A 77 11.39 -4.13 6.57
CA LYS A 77 10.42 -4.32 7.66
C LYS A 77 10.00 -3.00 8.30
N THR A 78 10.90 -2.02 8.39
CA THR A 78 10.58 -0.69 8.93
C THR A 78 9.81 0.20 7.94
N GLY A 79 9.61 -0.25 6.71
CA GLY A 79 8.87 0.48 5.67
C GLY A 79 9.71 1.48 4.87
N LEU A 80 11.01 1.61 5.16
CA LEU A 80 11.93 2.51 4.46
C LEU A 80 12.44 1.89 3.15
N ARG A 81 11.53 1.70 2.20
CA ARG A 81 11.80 0.97 0.93
C ARG A 81 12.87 1.63 0.07
N ASP A 82 12.92 2.95 0.02
CA ASP A 82 13.90 3.68 -0.79
C ASP A 82 15.33 3.46 -0.27
N ILE A 83 15.50 3.48 1.06
CA ILE A 83 16.78 3.20 1.72
C ILE A 83 17.17 1.73 1.48
N ALA A 84 16.22 0.80 1.60
CA ALA A 84 16.45 -0.62 1.32
C ALA A 84 16.92 -0.84 -0.13
N SER A 85 16.29 -0.17 -1.10
CA SER A 85 16.66 -0.23 -2.51
C SER A 85 18.06 0.36 -2.77
N ALA A 86 18.37 1.52 -2.18
CA ALA A 86 19.70 2.14 -2.27
C ALA A 86 20.78 1.26 -1.62
N MET A 87 20.48 0.65 -0.48
CA MET A 87 21.37 -0.30 0.20
C MET A 87 21.59 -1.57 -0.62
N MET A 88 20.55 -2.07 -1.29
CA MET A 88 20.66 -3.22 -2.18
C MET A 88 21.55 -2.90 -3.40
N ALA A 89 21.40 -1.72 -4.00
CA ALA A 89 22.26 -1.29 -5.09
C ALA A 89 23.74 -1.25 -4.68
N LYS A 90 24.04 -0.74 -3.48
CA LYS A 90 25.41 -0.75 -2.92
C LYS A 90 25.90 -2.17 -2.61
N ALA A 91 25.05 -3.04 -2.06
CA ALA A 91 25.40 -4.43 -1.79
C ALA A 91 25.79 -5.20 -3.05
N LEU A 92 25.11 -4.95 -4.17
CA LEU A 92 25.42 -5.56 -5.47
C LEU A 92 26.70 -4.98 -6.12
N GLN A 93 27.10 -3.76 -5.78
CA GLN A 93 28.41 -3.22 -6.19
C GLN A 93 29.55 -3.93 -5.47
N ASP A 94 29.41 -4.13 -4.15
CA ASP A 94 30.43 -4.78 -3.32
C ASP A 94 30.46 -6.31 -3.53
N CYS A 95 29.31 -6.92 -3.82
CA CYS A 95 29.13 -8.38 -3.95
C CYS A 95 28.32 -8.75 -5.22
N PRO A 96 28.89 -8.57 -6.43
CA PRO A 96 28.14 -8.72 -7.69
C PRO A 96 27.76 -10.17 -8.03
N THR A 97 28.47 -11.16 -7.47
CA THR A 97 28.28 -12.59 -7.77
C THR A 97 27.44 -13.33 -6.73
N SER A 98 26.91 -12.62 -5.72
CA SER A 98 26.13 -13.27 -4.66
C SER A 98 24.70 -13.55 -5.13
N GLY A 99 24.38 -14.83 -5.34
CA GLY A 99 23.02 -15.22 -5.72
C GLY A 99 21.98 -14.96 -4.64
N LEU A 100 22.38 -14.95 -3.37
CA LEU A 100 21.52 -14.60 -2.24
C LEU A 100 20.98 -13.16 -2.34
N LEU A 101 21.85 -12.19 -2.65
CA LEU A 101 21.43 -10.78 -2.82
C LEU A 101 20.59 -10.58 -4.07
N TRP A 102 20.96 -11.25 -5.17
CA TRP A 102 20.19 -11.22 -6.41
C TRP A 102 18.79 -11.81 -6.24
N ALA A 103 18.65 -12.91 -5.49
CA ALA A 103 17.37 -13.53 -5.18
C ALA A 103 16.43 -12.57 -4.45
N GLU A 104 16.92 -11.85 -3.44
CA GLU A 104 16.12 -10.84 -2.73
C GLU A 104 15.83 -9.59 -3.57
N THR A 105 16.77 -9.18 -4.42
CA THR A 105 16.59 -8.02 -5.31
C THR A 105 15.37 -8.17 -6.20
N ILE A 106 15.08 -9.39 -6.67
CA ILE A 106 13.90 -9.69 -7.50
C ILE A 106 12.59 -9.33 -6.76
N PHE A 107 12.53 -9.46 -5.44
CA PHE A 107 11.31 -9.19 -4.66
C PHE A 107 11.22 -7.75 -4.14
N ILE A 108 12.37 -7.11 -3.92
CA ILE A 108 12.47 -5.69 -3.52
C ILE A 108 11.98 -4.76 -4.62
N VAL A 109 12.23 -5.08 -5.89
CA VAL A 109 11.77 -4.26 -7.01
C VAL A 109 10.27 -4.44 -7.28
N ASP A 110 9.67 -3.40 -7.86
CA ASP A 110 8.26 -3.41 -8.24
C ASP A 110 7.94 -4.53 -9.24
N ARG A 111 6.71 -5.04 -9.14
CA ARG A 111 6.21 -6.18 -9.93
C ARG A 111 6.57 -6.11 -11.43
N PRO A 112 6.45 -4.97 -12.14
CA PRO A 112 6.79 -4.89 -13.57
C PRO A 112 8.28 -5.13 -13.88
N GLN A 113 9.17 -4.75 -12.96
CA GLN A 113 10.63 -4.80 -13.19
C GLN A 113 11.25 -6.14 -12.79
N ARG A 114 10.53 -6.98 -12.02
CA ARG A 114 11.03 -8.26 -11.49
C ARG A 114 11.54 -9.20 -12.59
N LYS A 115 10.83 -9.27 -13.71
CA LYS A 115 11.21 -10.13 -14.84
C LYS A 115 12.56 -9.71 -15.42
N THR A 116 12.77 -8.43 -15.67
CA THR A 116 14.04 -7.91 -16.17
C THR A 116 15.17 -8.18 -15.18
N LYS A 117 14.95 -7.89 -13.89
CA LYS A 117 15.95 -8.15 -12.83
C LYS A 117 16.27 -9.63 -12.66
N SER A 118 15.30 -10.53 -12.84
CA SER A 118 15.53 -11.97 -12.80
C SER A 118 16.43 -12.46 -13.93
N VAL A 119 16.31 -11.86 -15.13
CA VAL A 119 17.20 -12.17 -16.26
C VAL A 119 18.61 -11.65 -15.99
N ASP A 120 18.75 -10.46 -15.41
CA ASP A 120 20.05 -9.92 -15.01
C ASP A 120 20.70 -10.78 -13.92
N ALA A 121 19.93 -11.22 -12.92
CA ALA A 121 20.38 -12.12 -11.88
C ALA A 121 20.88 -13.45 -12.44
N LEU A 122 20.15 -14.04 -13.40
CA LEU A 122 20.58 -15.25 -14.09
C LEU A 122 21.90 -15.01 -14.82
N LYS A 123 22.04 -13.95 -15.61
CA LYS A 123 23.29 -13.64 -16.33
C LYS A 123 24.51 -13.49 -15.41
N LYS A 124 24.30 -13.04 -14.17
CA LYS A 124 25.39 -12.86 -13.19
C LYS A 124 25.67 -14.12 -12.37
N CYS A 125 24.64 -14.92 -12.08
CA CYS A 125 24.66 -16.05 -11.16
C CYS A 125 23.86 -17.24 -11.72
N GLU A 126 24.23 -17.76 -12.90
CA GLU A 126 23.44 -18.76 -13.66
C GLU A 126 23.22 -20.09 -12.92
N HIS A 127 24.12 -20.43 -12.01
CA HIS A 127 24.13 -21.70 -11.29
C HIS A 127 23.92 -21.54 -9.77
N ASP A 128 23.40 -20.39 -9.32
CA ASP A 128 23.10 -20.23 -7.90
C ASP A 128 21.69 -20.74 -7.55
N PRO A 129 21.54 -21.63 -6.56
CA PRO A 129 20.25 -22.22 -6.20
C PRO A 129 19.24 -21.20 -5.64
N HIS A 130 19.70 -20.12 -5.00
CA HIS A 130 18.81 -19.06 -4.48
C HIS A 130 18.17 -18.27 -5.62
N VAL A 131 18.95 -17.96 -6.67
CA VAL A 131 18.44 -17.25 -7.86
C VAL A 131 17.43 -18.12 -8.60
N LEU A 132 17.73 -19.41 -8.78
CA LEU A 132 16.79 -20.35 -9.40
C LEU A 132 15.49 -20.45 -8.59
N LEU A 133 15.59 -20.55 -7.26
CA LEU A 133 14.42 -20.55 -6.37
C LEU A 133 13.60 -19.26 -6.50
N ALA A 134 14.26 -18.09 -6.56
CA ALA A 134 13.59 -16.82 -6.74
C ALA A 134 12.86 -16.71 -8.09
N VAL A 135 13.48 -17.22 -9.17
CA VAL A 135 12.86 -17.30 -10.50
C VAL A 135 11.66 -18.25 -10.50
N SER A 136 11.76 -19.41 -9.84
CA SER A 136 10.63 -20.34 -9.68
C SER A 136 9.46 -19.67 -8.95
N LYS A 137 9.73 -18.97 -7.84
CA LYS A 137 8.73 -18.18 -7.10
C LYS A 137 8.13 -17.08 -7.98
N LEU A 138 8.91 -16.41 -8.84
CA LEU A 138 8.40 -15.42 -9.79
C LEU A 138 7.41 -16.07 -10.78
N PHE A 139 7.77 -17.19 -11.41
CA PHE A 139 6.86 -17.89 -12.33
C PHE A 139 5.60 -18.40 -11.64
N TRP A 140 5.71 -18.77 -10.37
CA TRP A 140 4.56 -19.12 -9.54
C TRP A 140 3.60 -17.94 -9.40
N THR A 141 4.11 -16.74 -9.07
CA THR A 141 3.28 -15.53 -8.99
C THR A 141 2.65 -15.12 -10.32
N GLU A 142 3.32 -15.41 -11.45
CA GLU A 142 2.79 -15.20 -12.81
C GLU A 142 1.80 -16.31 -13.26
N ARG A 143 1.49 -17.29 -12.39
CA ARG A 143 0.60 -18.44 -12.66
C ARG A 143 1.06 -19.34 -13.81
N LYS A 144 2.36 -19.35 -14.14
CA LYS A 144 2.94 -20.22 -15.19
C LYS A 144 3.40 -21.54 -14.59
N THR A 145 2.47 -22.44 -14.30
CA THR A 145 2.70 -23.70 -13.57
C THR A 145 3.76 -24.60 -14.23
N GLN A 146 3.68 -24.82 -15.54
CA GLN A 146 4.63 -25.71 -16.24
C GLN A 146 6.07 -25.21 -16.15
N LYS A 147 6.29 -23.93 -16.44
CA LYS A 147 7.61 -23.30 -16.32
C LYS A 147 8.09 -23.31 -14.87
N CYS A 148 7.21 -23.00 -13.93
CA CYS A 148 7.53 -23.03 -12.51
C CYS A 148 8.09 -24.40 -12.07
N ARG A 149 7.46 -25.50 -12.51
CA ARG A 149 7.92 -26.87 -12.26
C ARG A 149 9.29 -27.18 -12.88
N GLU A 150 9.53 -26.74 -14.12
CA GLU A 150 10.84 -26.89 -14.78
C GLU A 150 11.95 -26.19 -14.00
N TRP A 151 11.69 -24.96 -13.55
CA TRP A 151 12.64 -24.17 -12.78
C TRP A 151 12.87 -24.73 -11.37
N PHE A 152 11.84 -25.26 -10.71
CA PHE A 152 12.01 -25.98 -9.45
C PHE A 152 12.86 -27.24 -9.60
N ASN A 153 12.60 -28.05 -10.64
CA ASN A 153 13.42 -29.21 -10.95
C ASN A 153 14.87 -28.83 -11.26
N ARG A 154 15.10 -27.69 -11.92
CA ARG A 154 16.44 -27.16 -12.14
C ARG A 154 17.11 -26.77 -10.82
N ALA A 155 16.41 -26.06 -9.93
CA ALA A 155 16.95 -25.61 -8.65
C ALA A 155 17.46 -26.77 -7.78
N VAL A 156 16.62 -27.80 -7.59
CA VAL A 156 16.97 -28.98 -6.78
C VAL A 156 17.99 -29.91 -7.45
N LYS A 157 18.17 -29.80 -8.77
CA LYS A 157 19.21 -30.55 -9.50
C LYS A 157 20.58 -29.89 -9.39
N ILE A 158 20.63 -28.55 -9.36
CA ILE A 158 21.89 -27.83 -9.19
C ILE A 158 22.42 -28.04 -7.77
N ASP A 159 21.57 -27.83 -6.76
CA ASP A 159 21.95 -28.03 -5.36
C ASP A 159 20.88 -28.84 -4.62
N PRO A 160 21.06 -30.17 -4.52
CA PRO A 160 20.16 -31.02 -3.75
C PRO A 160 20.22 -30.78 -2.24
N ASP A 161 21.27 -30.14 -1.72
CA ASP A 161 21.46 -29.90 -0.27
C ASP A 161 20.71 -28.63 0.22
N PHE A 162 20.23 -27.81 -0.71
CA PHE A 162 19.45 -26.62 -0.41
C PHE A 162 17.98 -26.95 -0.08
N GLY A 163 17.68 -27.07 1.21
CA GLY A 163 16.38 -27.47 1.75
C GLY A 163 15.24 -26.50 1.47
N ASP A 164 15.51 -25.19 1.40
CA ASP A 164 14.46 -24.21 1.10
C ASP A 164 13.85 -24.48 -0.29
N ALA A 165 14.66 -24.86 -1.28
CA ALA A 165 14.16 -25.22 -2.61
C ALA A 165 13.22 -26.42 -2.58
N TRP A 166 13.54 -27.46 -1.80
CA TRP A 166 12.65 -28.60 -1.61
C TRP A 166 11.35 -28.23 -0.90
N GLY A 167 11.42 -27.40 0.15
CA GLY A 167 10.24 -26.94 0.89
C GLY A 167 9.27 -26.16 0.00
N TYR A 168 9.76 -25.20 -0.78
CA TYR A 168 8.92 -24.45 -1.73
C TYR A 168 8.42 -25.31 -2.89
N PHE A 169 9.24 -26.25 -3.39
CA PHE A 169 8.84 -27.12 -4.48
C PHE A 169 7.69 -28.06 -4.07
N TYR A 170 7.77 -28.65 -2.88
CA TYR A 170 6.68 -29.47 -2.36
C TYR A 170 5.41 -28.65 -2.14
N LYS A 171 5.54 -27.43 -1.58
CA LYS A 171 4.39 -26.52 -1.41
C LYS A 171 3.72 -26.19 -2.75
N PHE A 172 4.49 -26.03 -3.81
CA PHE A 172 3.98 -25.83 -5.17
C PHE A 172 3.20 -27.06 -5.68
N GLU A 173 3.76 -28.27 -5.53
CA GLU A 173 3.08 -29.50 -5.98
C GLU A 173 1.84 -29.84 -5.15
N LEU A 174 1.78 -29.45 -3.87
CA LEU A 174 0.55 -29.57 -3.07
C LEU A 174 -0.60 -28.73 -3.65
N LEU A 175 -0.29 -27.59 -4.26
CA LEU A 175 -1.30 -26.65 -4.77
C LEU A 175 -1.65 -26.88 -6.25
N HIS A 176 -0.70 -27.38 -7.05
CA HIS A 176 -0.85 -27.45 -8.51
C HIS A 176 -0.48 -28.82 -9.11
N GLY A 177 -0.03 -29.77 -8.30
CA GLY A 177 0.46 -31.08 -8.73
C GLY A 177 -0.50 -32.23 -8.42
N THR A 178 -0.25 -33.35 -9.06
CA THR A 178 -0.90 -34.64 -8.76
C THR A 178 -0.29 -35.29 -7.52
N VAL A 179 -1.01 -36.24 -6.91
CA VAL A 179 -0.53 -36.98 -5.73
C VAL A 179 0.75 -37.78 -6.05
N GLU A 180 0.94 -38.22 -7.29
CA GLU A 180 2.15 -38.92 -7.73
C GLU A 180 3.37 -37.98 -7.77
N GLU A 181 3.21 -36.78 -8.34
CA GLU A 181 4.28 -35.75 -8.38
C GLU A 181 4.67 -35.30 -6.97
N GLN A 182 3.69 -35.13 -6.08
CA GLN A 182 3.94 -34.80 -4.67
C GLN A 182 4.79 -35.89 -3.99
N ASN A 183 4.47 -37.16 -4.25
CA ASN A 183 5.22 -38.29 -3.70
C ASN A 183 6.61 -38.42 -4.31
N ASP A 184 6.80 -38.10 -5.59
CA ASP A 184 8.12 -38.07 -6.24
C ASP A 184 9.02 -37.02 -5.58
N VAL A 185 8.56 -35.78 -5.46
CA VAL A 185 9.33 -34.69 -4.83
C VAL A 185 9.71 -35.06 -3.40
N LYS A 186 8.77 -35.66 -2.64
CA LYS A 186 9.03 -36.12 -1.28
C LYS A 186 10.09 -37.22 -1.22
N LYS A 187 10.01 -38.23 -2.09
CA LYS A 187 11.01 -39.31 -2.16
C LYS A 187 12.40 -38.77 -2.48
N ARG A 188 12.50 -37.88 -3.47
CA ARG A 188 13.78 -37.26 -3.86
C ARG A 188 14.36 -36.38 -2.76
N CYS A 189 13.53 -35.62 -2.05
CA CYS A 189 13.97 -34.81 -0.91
C CYS A 189 14.54 -35.70 0.22
N ILE A 190 13.88 -36.82 0.53
CA ILE A 190 14.37 -37.78 1.54
C ILE A 190 15.71 -38.39 1.11
N GLN A 191 15.88 -38.68 -0.18
CA GLN A 191 17.14 -39.21 -0.71
C GLN A 191 18.28 -38.18 -0.68
N ALA A 192 17.98 -36.90 -0.90
CA ALA A 192 18.96 -35.82 -0.93
C ALA A 192 19.43 -35.36 0.46
N GLU A 193 18.62 -35.57 1.51
CA GLU A 193 18.89 -35.17 2.91
C GLU A 193 19.44 -33.73 3.07
N PRO A 194 18.70 -32.71 2.61
CA PRO A 194 19.18 -31.33 2.62
C PRO A 194 19.43 -30.78 4.03
N ARG A 195 20.50 -30.01 4.18
CA ARG A 195 20.97 -29.44 5.47
C ARG A 195 21.01 -27.92 5.48
N HIS A 196 21.07 -27.29 4.31
CA HIS A 196 21.18 -25.84 4.18
C HIS A 196 19.84 -25.19 3.83
N GLY A 197 19.69 -23.90 4.12
CA GLY A 197 18.46 -23.15 3.92
C GLY A 197 18.05 -22.40 5.19
N GLU A 198 17.67 -21.14 5.05
CA GLU A 198 17.31 -20.32 6.20
C GLU A 198 15.98 -20.77 6.81
N VAL A 199 15.01 -21.10 5.95
CA VAL A 199 13.70 -21.58 6.39
C VAL A 199 13.81 -23.02 6.89
N TRP A 200 14.60 -23.83 6.19
CA TRP A 200 14.86 -25.23 6.53
C TRP A 200 15.55 -25.39 7.89
N THR A 201 16.56 -24.56 8.18
CA THR A 201 17.33 -24.65 9.43
C THR A 201 16.66 -24.00 10.64
N ASN A 202 15.71 -23.08 10.44
CA ASN A 202 14.97 -22.45 11.53
C ASN A 202 13.87 -23.36 12.11
N ASN A 203 13.34 -24.31 11.33
CA ASN A 203 12.37 -25.30 11.80
C ASN A 203 13.06 -26.44 12.60
N LYS A 204 13.58 -26.12 13.79
CA LYS A 204 14.28 -27.08 14.68
C LYS A 204 13.39 -27.88 15.62
N ASN A 205 12.10 -27.59 15.72
CA ASN A 205 11.16 -28.44 16.44
C ASN A 205 10.44 -29.34 15.44
N ILE A 206 10.98 -30.54 15.19
CA ILE A 206 10.25 -31.80 14.96
C ILE A 206 11.32 -32.90 15.02
N ASP A 207 11.14 -33.78 15.99
CA ASP A 207 12.02 -34.90 16.30
C ASP A 207 12.37 -35.77 15.10
N SER A 208 13.54 -36.39 15.22
CA SER A 208 14.17 -37.34 14.29
C SER A 208 13.33 -38.57 13.89
N THR A 209 12.10 -38.70 14.39
CA THR A 209 11.14 -39.78 14.11
C THR A 209 9.92 -39.38 13.29
N CYS A 210 9.68 -38.09 13.03
CA CYS A 210 8.58 -37.64 12.15
C CYS A 210 9.08 -36.74 11.01
N LYS A 211 9.74 -37.34 10.01
CA LYS A 211 10.10 -36.67 8.73
C LYS A 211 8.87 -36.12 7.95
N ASN A 212 7.64 -36.47 8.35
CA ASN A 212 6.39 -36.04 7.72
C ASN A 212 5.95 -34.60 8.08
N ASP A 213 6.30 -34.08 9.26
CA ASP A 213 5.78 -32.78 9.71
C ASP A 213 6.63 -31.57 9.30
N LYS A 214 7.87 -31.79 8.85
CA LYS A 214 8.74 -30.69 8.36
C LYS A 214 8.15 -30.02 7.12
N LEU A 215 7.47 -30.78 6.26
CA LEU A 215 6.82 -30.27 5.05
C LEU A 215 5.50 -29.53 5.35
N ASN A 216 4.78 -29.93 6.41
CA ASN A 216 3.51 -29.32 6.81
C ASN A 216 3.68 -28.07 7.68
N GLY A 217 4.78 -27.95 8.45
CA GLY A 217 5.12 -26.72 9.20
C GLY A 217 5.48 -25.51 8.31
N HIS A 218 5.79 -25.72 7.03
CA HIS A 218 6.08 -24.67 6.04
C HIS A 218 4.85 -23.82 5.63
N ILE A 219 3.66 -24.16 6.14
CA ILE A 219 2.42 -23.46 5.82
C ILE A 219 2.31 -22.11 6.57
N SER A 220 3.00 -21.93 7.71
CA SER A 220 2.66 -20.84 8.66
C SER A 220 3.59 -19.61 8.64
N THR A 221 4.84 -19.70 8.18
CA THR A 221 5.83 -18.64 8.43
C THR A 221 5.97 -17.56 7.35
N ASP A 222 5.22 -17.66 6.25
CA ASP A 222 5.26 -16.67 5.16
C ASP A 222 3.85 -16.17 4.82
N LYS A 223 3.17 -15.57 5.83
CA LYS A 223 1.85 -14.93 5.67
C LYS A 223 1.81 -13.92 4.51
N GLN A 224 2.95 -13.35 4.14
CA GLN A 224 3.06 -12.31 3.14
C GLN A 224 2.97 -12.81 1.69
N LEU A 225 3.28 -14.09 1.41
CA LEU A 225 3.04 -14.73 0.11
C LEU A 225 1.65 -15.39 0.04
N VAL A 226 1.11 -15.81 1.18
CA VAL A 226 -0.21 -16.47 1.27
C VAL A 226 -1.35 -15.45 1.08
N GLU A 227 -1.23 -14.23 1.63
CA GLU A 227 -2.24 -13.18 1.40
C GLU A 227 -2.35 -12.76 -0.07
N ASP A 228 -1.26 -12.76 -0.83
CA ASP A 228 -1.26 -12.41 -2.25
C ASP A 228 -1.89 -13.50 -3.16
N VAL A 229 -1.91 -14.77 -2.71
CA VAL A 229 -2.44 -15.92 -3.48
C VAL A 229 -3.86 -16.29 -3.02
N SER A 230 -4.17 -16.22 -1.73
CA SER A 230 -5.46 -16.65 -1.16
C SER A 230 -6.63 -15.72 -1.48
N VAL A 231 -6.40 -14.45 -1.82
CA VAL A 231 -7.48 -13.48 -2.16
C VAL A 231 -8.21 -13.85 -3.46
N HIS A 232 -7.68 -14.75 -4.29
CA HIS A 232 -8.23 -15.05 -5.62
C HIS A 232 -8.82 -16.47 -5.79
N VAL A 233 -8.97 -17.25 -4.71
CA VAL A 233 -9.48 -18.64 -4.80
C VAL A 233 -10.91 -18.81 -4.27
N ASN A 234 -11.46 -17.87 -3.48
CA ASN A 234 -12.82 -18.03 -2.96
C ASN A 234 -13.84 -17.17 -3.72
N GLY A 235 -14.23 -17.67 -4.89
CA GLY A 235 -15.47 -17.29 -5.58
C GLY A 235 -16.19 -18.55 -6.04
N CYS A 236 -17.44 -18.72 -5.58
CA CYS A 236 -18.43 -19.74 -5.92
C CYS A 236 -18.45 -21.03 -5.07
N ASN A 237 -19.19 -21.02 -3.96
CA ASN A 237 -20.47 -21.73 -3.85
C ASN A 237 -21.17 -21.35 -2.52
N GLY A 238 -22.45 -20.99 -2.60
CA GLY A 238 -23.23 -20.52 -1.46
C GLY A 238 -23.78 -21.64 -0.58
N THR A 239 -24.02 -21.34 0.69
CA THR A 239 -25.34 -21.23 1.33
C THR A 239 -25.23 -21.22 2.87
N HIS A 240 -26.11 -20.42 3.49
CA HIS A 240 -26.55 -20.40 4.91
C HIS A 240 -25.69 -19.78 6.04
N PHE A 241 -26.16 -18.60 6.47
CA PHE A 241 -26.33 -18.02 7.82
C PHE A 241 -25.68 -18.71 9.03
N SER A 242 -24.93 -17.94 9.84
CA SER A 242 -25.37 -17.43 11.16
C SER A 242 -24.30 -16.54 11.82
N ASP A 243 -24.79 -15.58 12.61
CA ASP A 243 -24.09 -14.56 13.39
C ASP A 243 -22.90 -15.06 14.24
N SER A 244 -21.93 -14.18 14.50
CA SER A 244 -21.57 -13.69 15.87
C SER A 244 -20.21 -12.96 15.89
N SER A 245 -20.28 -11.66 16.19
CA SER A 245 -19.43 -10.88 17.13
C SER A 245 -17.89 -10.88 17.04
N GLU A 246 -17.37 -9.64 16.90
CA GLU A 246 -16.21 -9.07 17.63
C GLU A 246 -14.80 -9.62 17.31
N SER A 247 -13.71 -8.84 17.22
CA SER A 247 -13.44 -7.41 17.42
C SER A 247 -12.01 -7.06 16.95
N SER A 248 -11.83 -5.77 16.63
CA SER A 248 -10.59 -4.96 16.75
C SER A 248 -9.38 -5.21 15.84
N SER A 249 -9.38 -4.49 14.71
CA SER A 249 -8.18 -3.97 14.04
C SER A 249 -7.85 -2.58 14.57
N SER A 250 -6.63 -2.34 15.04
CA SER A 250 -6.10 -0.98 15.23
C SER A 250 -4.58 -0.93 15.10
N ASN A 251 -4.10 -0.26 14.05
CA ASN A 251 -2.79 0.38 13.93
C ASN A 251 -3.06 1.63 13.06
N ILE A 252 -3.33 2.83 13.59
CA ILE A 252 -2.44 3.75 14.31
C ILE A 252 -1.04 3.80 13.70
N LEU A 253 -0.85 4.74 12.77
CA LEU A 253 0.46 5.27 12.41
C LEU A 253 0.65 6.63 13.11
N THR A 254 1.42 6.56 14.17
CA THR A 254 2.11 7.66 14.86
C THR A 254 3.27 8.16 14.01
N SER A 255 3.42 9.47 13.90
CA SER A 255 4.72 10.11 13.61
C SER A 255 5.18 10.87 14.86
N SER A 256 6.45 10.68 15.22
CA SER A 256 7.16 11.39 16.27
C SER A 256 8.41 12.08 15.69
N PRO A 257 8.99 13.06 16.41
CA PRO A 257 9.58 14.28 15.86
C PRO A 257 11.12 14.26 15.85
N GLU A 258 11.72 15.28 15.22
CA GLU A 258 12.98 15.97 15.60
C GLU A 258 13.22 17.10 14.56
N GLU A 259 13.05 18.37 14.94
CA GLU A 259 14.03 19.33 15.50
C GLU A 259 14.79 20.16 14.44
N CYS A 260 14.52 21.48 14.38
CA CYS A 260 15.51 22.55 14.58
C CYS A 260 14.96 23.98 14.33
N ASN A 261 15.07 24.80 15.39
CA ASN A 261 15.44 26.22 15.49
C ASN A 261 14.58 27.36 14.92
N ASN A 262 13.92 28.05 15.87
CA ASN A 262 13.76 29.50 16.10
C ASN A 262 14.05 30.49 14.96
N LEU A 263 13.05 31.32 14.66
CA LEU A 263 13.18 32.78 14.65
C LEU A 263 11.83 33.42 15.02
N GLU A 264 11.82 34.27 16.05
CA GLU A 264 10.67 35.08 16.46
C GLU A 264 10.49 36.30 15.55
N THR A 265 9.24 36.72 15.30
CA THR A 265 8.64 38.03 15.67
C THR A 265 7.43 38.38 14.77
N GLY A 266 6.36 38.93 15.38
CA GLY A 266 5.50 39.93 14.71
C GLY A 266 4.02 39.61 14.43
N SER A 267 3.18 39.62 15.48
CA SER A 267 1.87 40.29 15.63
C SER A 267 0.79 40.36 14.50
N ASN A 268 -0.45 40.07 14.96
CA ASN A 268 -1.77 40.66 14.61
C ASN A 268 -2.77 39.88 13.70
N VAL A 269 -3.67 39.15 14.39
CA VAL A 269 -5.16 39.16 14.37
C VAL A 269 -5.88 39.65 13.11
N GLU A 270 -6.79 38.82 12.56
CA GLU A 270 -8.23 39.14 12.42
C GLU A 270 -9.09 37.90 12.05
N VAL A 271 -10.17 37.71 12.81
CA VAL A 271 -11.19 36.66 12.65
C VAL A 271 -12.39 37.31 11.95
N ILE A 272 -12.87 36.72 10.85
CA ILE A 272 -14.14 37.13 10.23
C ILE A 272 -15.04 35.90 10.07
N GLY A 273 -15.98 35.79 11.01
CA GLY A 273 -17.23 35.04 10.82
C GLY A 273 -18.36 36.01 10.50
N ALA A 274 -19.22 35.61 9.56
CA ALA A 274 -20.64 35.96 9.38
C ALA A 274 -20.99 36.28 7.93
N SER A 275 -21.81 35.42 7.31
CA SER A 275 -23.04 35.80 6.62
C SER A 275 -23.63 34.61 5.88
N LEU A 276 -24.80 34.14 6.31
CA LEU A 276 -26.04 34.14 5.53
C LEU A 276 -27.12 33.33 6.27
N ASN A 277 -28.02 34.04 6.93
CA ASN A 277 -29.33 33.53 7.34
C ASN A 277 -30.36 34.61 7.00
N ARG A 278 -31.13 34.41 5.93
CA ARG A 278 -32.51 34.91 5.79
C ARG A 278 -33.15 34.37 4.51
N LEU A 279 -34.18 33.53 4.64
CA LEU A 279 -35.56 33.85 4.27
C LEU A 279 -36.44 32.59 4.31
N THR A 280 -37.40 32.66 5.22
CA THR A 280 -38.54 31.78 5.44
C THR A 280 -39.56 31.90 4.30
N VAL A 281 -40.15 30.77 3.91
CA VAL A 281 -41.28 30.68 2.96
C VAL A 281 -42.60 30.87 3.72
N GLY A 282 -43.37 31.87 3.29
CA GLY A 282 -44.77 32.07 3.68
C GLY A 282 -45.71 31.59 2.57
N SER A 283 -46.74 30.88 3.00
CA SER A 283 -47.87 30.30 2.27
C SER A 283 -48.69 31.32 1.46
N GLY A 284 -49.15 30.92 0.27
CA GLY A 284 -50.10 31.68 -0.54
C GLY A 284 -51.57 31.43 -0.16
N PRO A 285 -52.52 32.21 -0.69
CA PRO A 285 -53.93 31.85 -0.70
C PRO A 285 -54.40 31.34 -2.08
N SER A 286 -55.38 30.44 -1.99
CA SER A 286 -56.14 29.79 -3.06
C SER A 286 -57.30 30.67 -3.55
N SER A 287 -57.54 30.69 -4.86
CA SER A 287 -58.88 30.89 -5.44
C SER A 287 -58.90 30.56 -6.95
N ALA A 288 -59.74 29.60 -7.34
CA ALA A 288 -60.31 29.43 -8.69
C ALA A 288 -61.75 30.01 -8.71
N PRO A 289 -62.37 30.37 -9.85
CA PRO A 289 -63.00 29.42 -10.81
C PRO A 289 -62.87 29.83 -12.32
N CYS A 290 -62.84 28.89 -13.29
CA CYS A 290 -63.91 28.47 -14.25
C CYS A 290 -64.46 29.63 -15.13
N GLU A 291 -64.51 29.66 -16.48
CA GLU A 291 -65.13 28.74 -17.47
C GLU A 291 -64.81 29.19 -18.94
N ASP A 292 -64.88 28.22 -19.86
CA ASP A 292 -65.35 28.21 -21.27
C ASP A 292 -64.66 28.84 -22.53
N SER A 293 -64.66 27.96 -23.55
CA SER A 293 -64.87 28.13 -25.01
C SER A 293 -63.69 28.29 -26.00
N ASP A 294 -63.71 27.34 -26.94
CA ASP A 294 -63.44 27.40 -28.39
C ASP A 294 -62.03 27.62 -28.97
N GLY A 295 -61.51 26.50 -29.54
CA GLY A 295 -60.96 26.38 -30.89
C GLY A 295 -59.88 27.36 -31.39
N LEU A 296 -58.66 26.85 -31.63
CA LEU A 296 -58.11 26.65 -32.97
C LEU A 296 -56.69 26.05 -32.89
N VAL A 297 -56.45 25.09 -33.77
CA VAL A 297 -55.14 24.51 -34.06
C VAL A 297 -54.21 25.60 -34.58
N THR A 298 -53.10 25.83 -33.88
CA THR A 298 -51.84 26.29 -34.50
C THR A 298 -50.71 25.44 -33.93
N GLN A 299 -50.22 24.53 -34.76
CA GLN A 299 -48.92 23.89 -34.57
C GLN A 299 -47.87 24.96 -34.83
N ASP A 300 -47.28 25.51 -33.76
CA ASP A 300 -46.02 26.23 -33.87
C ASP A 300 -44.91 25.43 -33.19
N PRO A 301 -43.95 24.88 -33.97
CA PRO A 301 -42.85 24.08 -33.48
C PRO A 301 -41.74 25.01 -33.00
N ILE A 302 -41.91 25.61 -31.82
CA ILE A 302 -40.79 26.22 -31.11
C ILE A 302 -40.84 25.70 -29.68
N THR A 303 -40.48 24.41 -29.57
CA THR A 303 -39.90 23.83 -28.38
C THR A 303 -38.85 24.82 -27.89
N SER A 304 -39.19 25.57 -26.84
CA SER A 304 -38.26 26.43 -26.13
C SER A 304 -36.98 25.63 -25.95
N LEU A 305 -35.88 26.09 -26.55
CA LEU A 305 -34.56 25.52 -26.31
C LEU A 305 -34.35 25.57 -24.79
N LEU A 306 -34.60 24.44 -24.14
CA LEU A 306 -34.23 24.22 -22.75
C LEU A 306 -32.72 24.36 -22.72
N VAL A 307 -32.25 25.53 -22.31
CA VAL A 307 -30.86 25.73 -21.90
C VAL A 307 -30.65 24.70 -20.79
N LYS A 308 -30.03 23.58 -21.15
CA LYS A 308 -29.75 22.50 -20.20
C LYS A 308 -28.84 23.12 -19.13
N LYS A 309 -29.39 23.36 -17.95
CA LYS A 309 -28.64 23.93 -16.82
C LYS A 309 -27.94 22.79 -16.08
N VAL A 310 -26.71 23.01 -15.64
CA VAL A 310 -26.00 22.05 -14.79
C VAL A 310 -26.73 21.93 -13.46
N THR A 311 -27.12 20.71 -13.09
CA THR A 311 -27.69 20.37 -11.78
C THR A 311 -26.67 19.62 -10.96
N TYR A 312 -26.74 19.76 -9.63
CA TYR A 312 -25.82 19.08 -8.72
C TYR A 312 -26.59 18.06 -7.90
N VAL A 313 -26.18 16.80 -7.98
CA VAL A 313 -26.80 15.69 -7.27
C VAL A 313 -25.80 15.06 -6.31
N GLN A 314 -26.27 14.62 -5.16
CA GLN A 314 -25.48 13.78 -4.26
C GLN A 314 -25.40 12.37 -4.84
N TYR A 315 -24.32 11.65 -4.55
CA TYR A 315 -24.21 10.25 -4.93
C TYR A 315 -25.32 9.41 -4.29
N GLN A 316 -25.94 8.52 -5.07
CA GLN A 316 -27.06 7.69 -4.63
C GLN A 316 -26.83 6.18 -4.84
N SER A 317 -26.14 5.77 -5.90
CA SER A 317 -26.08 4.35 -6.28
C SER A 317 -24.82 3.98 -7.07
N GLU A 318 -24.40 2.70 -6.99
CA GLU A 318 -23.28 2.15 -7.76
C GLU A 318 -23.46 2.33 -9.28
N LEU A 319 -24.69 2.52 -9.76
CA LEU A 319 -24.98 2.84 -11.16
C LEU A 319 -24.28 4.13 -11.65
N GLN A 320 -23.94 5.05 -10.74
CA GLN A 320 -23.24 6.30 -11.06
C GLN A 320 -21.71 6.16 -11.03
N MET A 321 -21.17 5.03 -10.55
CA MET A 321 -19.72 4.83 -10.49
C MET A 321 -19.03 4.85 -11.86
N PRO A 322 -19.56 4.22 -12.92
CA PRO A 322 -18.91 4.25 -14.24
C PRO A 322 -18.70 5.67 -14.76
N ASP A 323 -19.65 6.58 -14.51
CA ASP A 323 -19.54 7.99 -14.88
C ASP A 323 -18.47 8.75 -14.09
N ILE A 324 -18.40 8.50 -12.78
CA ILE A 324 -17.37 9.05 -11.90
C ILE A 324 -15.98 8.59 -12.37
N MET A 325 -15.83 7.28 -12.59
CA MET A 325 -14.58 6.69 -13.05
C MET A 325 -14.17 7.25 -14.41
N ARG A 326 -15.10 7.38 -15.36
CA ARG A 326 -14.83 7.95 -16.69
C ARG A 326 -14.29 9.37 -16.62
N LEU A 327 -14.83 10.22 -15.73
CA LEU A 327 -14.37 11.60 -15.58
C LEU A 327 -13.00 11.67 -14.89
N ILE A 328 -12.83 10.92 -13.80
CA ILE A 328 -11.62 10.96 -12.96
C ILE A 328 -10.43 10.34 -13.69
N GLN A 329 -10.60 9.20 -14.37
CA GLN A 329 -9.52 8.55 -15.13
C GLN A 329 -9.03 9.37 -16.32
N LYS A 330 -9.86 10.29 -16.84
CA LYS A 330 -9.47 11.16 -17.95
C LYS A 330 -8.57 12.31 -17.50
N ASP A 331 -8.86 12.88 -16.33
CA ASP A 331 -8.29 14.16 -15.90
C ASP A 331 -7.17 14.01 -14.85
N LEU A 332 -7.04 12.86 -14.19
CA LEU A 332 -6.01 12.63 -13.17
C LEU A 332 -4.82 11.83 -13.74
N SER A 333 -3.62 12.17 -13.26
CA SER A 333 -2.35 11.62 -13.72
C SER A 333 -2.10 10.16 -13.30
N GLU A 334 -2.88 9.63 -12.35
CA GLU A 334 -2.73 8.28 -11.82
C GLU A 334 -4.03 7.47 -11.87
N PRO A 335 -3.99 6.22 -12.37
CA PRO A 335 -5.17 5.37 -12.41
C PRO A 335 -5.49 4.82 -11.01
N TYR A 336 -6.62 5.24 -10.43
CA TYR A 336 -7.14 4.63 -9.21
C TYR A 336 -7.75 3.26 -9.47
N SER A 337 -7.55 2.32 -8.54
CA SER A 337 -8.23 1.03 -8.55
C SER A 337 -9.72 1.20 -8.24
N ILE A 338 -10.58 0.31 -8.76
CA ILE A 338 -12.02 0.32 -8.44
C ILE A 338 -12.29 0.26 -6.93
N TYR A 339 -11.41 -0.40 -6.16
CA TYR A 339 -11.50 -0.50 -4.71
C TYR A 339 -11.32 0.86 -4.02
N THR A 340 -10.50 1.74 -4.58
CA THR A 340 -10.31 3.09 -4.06
C THR A 340 -11.60 3.90 -4.17
N TYR A 341 -12.27 3.87 -5.33
CA TYR A 341 -13.57 4.53 -5.50
C TYR A 341 -14.61 3.98 -4.51
N ARG A 342 -14.74 2.65 -4.45
CA ARG A 342 -15.66 1.98 -3.53
C ARG A 342 -15.40 2.36 -2.07
N TYR A 343 -14.14 2.43 -1.65
CA TYR A 343 -13.79 2.85 -0.30
C TYR A 343 -14.33 4.23 0.06
N PHE A 344 -14.18 5.24 -0.81
CA PHE A 344 -14.72 6.57 -0.52
C PHE A 344 -16.24 6.60 -0.56
N ILE A 345 -16.80 6.00 -1.61
CA ILE A 345 -18.22 6.09 -1.91
C ILE A 345 -19.07 5.30 -0.90
N HIS A 346 -18.60 4.15 -0.41
CA HIS A 346 -19.34 3.37 0.59
C HIS A 346 -19.23 3.97 1.99
N ASN A 347 -18.08 4.56 2.35
CA ASN A 347 -17.90 5.14 3.69
C ASN A 347 -18.42 6.57 3.81
N TRP A 348 -18.35 7.37 2.73
CA TRP A 348 -18.80 8.76 2.70
C TRP A 348 -19.63 9.08 1.45
N PRO A 349 -20.72 8.35 1.17
CA PRO A 349 -21.60 8.64 0.04
C PRO A 349 -22.14 10.06 0.12
N MET A 350 -22.38 10.55 1.33
CA MET A 350 -22.93 11.87 1.58
C MET A 350 -21.98 13.03 1.23
N LEU A 351 -20.67 12.76 1.14
CA LEU A 351 -19.66 13.75 0.78
C LEU A 351 -19.28 13.70 -0.71
N CYS A 352 -19.95 12.85 -1.49
CA CYS A 352 -19.71 12.70 -2.92
C CYS A 352 -20.81 13.41 -3.73
N PHE A 353 -20.41 14.29 -4.66
CA PHE A 353 -21.35 15.06 -5.48
C PHE A 353 -21.03 14.96 -6.97
N LEU A 354 -22.07 15.02 -7.79
CA LEU A 354 -22.01 14.94 -9.25
C LEU A 354 -22.66 16.18 -9.85
N ALA A 355 -22.06 16.70 -10.91
CA ALA A 355 -22.60 17.73 -11.76
C ALA A 355 -23.17 17.10 -13.03
N MET A 356 -24.47 17.26 -13.25
CA MET A 356 -25.24 16.65 -14.33
C MET A 356 -25.69 17.71 -15.33
N TYR A 357 -25.42 17.48 -16.62
CA TYR A 357 -25.94 18.29 -17.72
C TYR A 357 -26.99 17.47 -18.47
N GLY A 358 -28.25 17.61 -18.05
CA GLY A 358 -29.29 16.63 -18.39
C GLY A 358 -28.97 15.27 -17.75
N GLU A 359 -28.90 14.21 -18.56
CA GLU A 359 -28.54 12.86 -18.09
C GLU A 359 -27.03 12.60 -18.06
N LYS A 360 -26.21 13.50 -18.62
CA LYS A 360 -24.77 13.31 -18.72
C LYS A 360 -24.06 13.82 -17.47
N CYS A 361 -23.26 12.98 -16.83
CA CYS A 361 -22.34 13.42 -15.78
C CYS A 361 -21.16 14.20 -16.40
N VAL A 362 -21.02 15.47 -16.02
CA VAL A 362 -20.00 16.41 -16.52
C VAL A 362 -19.00 16.85 -15.45
N GLY A 363 -19.22 16.50 -14.18
CA GLY A 363 -18.25 16.72 -13.12
C GLY A 363 -18.52 15.86 -11.90
N ALA A 364 -17.49 15.55 -11.14
CA ALA A 364 -17.59 14.74 -9.93
C ALA A 364 -16.58 15.21 -8.87
N ILE A 365 -17.00 15.18 -7.61
CA ILE A 365 -16.12 15.35 -6.46
C ILE A 365 -16.33 14.20 -5.49
N VAL A 366 -15.23 13.66 -4.98
CA VAL A 366 -15.21 12.55 -4.02
C VAL A 366 -14.36 12.97 -2.83
N CYS A 367 -14.92 12.79 -1.64
CA CYS A 367 -14.37 13.32 -0.41
C CYS A 367 -14.46 12.29 0.73
N LYS A 368 -13.71 12.53 1.80
CA LYS A 368 -13.86 11.83 3.09
C LYS A 368 -13.83 12.82 4.25
N LEU A 369 -14.30 12.36 5.41
CA LEU A 369 -14.19 13.06 6.68
C LEU A 369 -13.74 12.07 7.76
N ASP A 370 -12.62 12.36 8.42
CA ASP A 370 -12.02 11.45 9.40
C ASP A 370 -11.40 12.22 10.59
N VAL A 371 -11.25 11.54 11.73
CA VAL A 371 -10.66 12.12 12.94
C VAL A 371 -9.14 11.98 12.88
N HIS A 372 -8.46 13.08 12.59
CA HIS A 372 -7.02 13.16 12.56
C HIS A 372 -6.43 13.43 13.96
N LYS A 373 -5.37 12.69 14.33
CA LYS A 373 -4.65 12.82 15.62
C LYS A 373 -5.56 12.78 16.86
N LYS A 374 -6.69 12.05 16.76
CA LYS A 374 -7.72 11.89 17.82
C LYS A 374 -8.40 13.18 18.30
N VAL A 375 -8.17 14.32 17.63
CA VAL A 375 -8.66 15.63 18.11
C VAL A 375 -9.33 16.44 17.01
N VAL A 376 -8.83 16.40 15.77
CA VAL A 376 -9.27 17.29 14.68
C VAL A 376 -10.09 16.51 13.67
N ARG A 377 -11.34 16.92 13.38
CA ARG A 377 -12.11 16.36 12.27
C ARG A 377 -11.64 17.00 10.96
N ARG A 378 -10.93 16.21 10.16
CA ARG A 378 -10.32 16.66 8.91
C ARG A 378 -11.10 16.14 7.72
N GLY A 379 -11.67 17.06 6.95
CA GLY A 379 -12.16 16.82 5.61
C GLY A 379 -11.00 16.63 4.63
N TYR A 380 -11.18 15.77 3.64
CA TYR A 380 -10.18 15.51 2.61
C TYR A 380 -10.85 15.42 1.26
N ILE A 381 -10.43 16.27 0.32
CA ILE A 381 -10.89 16.22 -1.07
C ILE A 381 -9.98 15.26 -1.81
N ALA A 382 -10.50 14.07 -2.14
CA ALA A 382 -9.70 13.01 -2.74
C ALA A 382 -9.58 13.17 -4.25
N MET A 383 -10.71 13.46 -4.91
CA MET A 383 -10.78 13.52 -6.36
C MET A 383 -11.76 14.62 -6.77
N LEU A 384 -11.36 15.44 -7.74
CA LEU A 384 -12.20 16.43 -8.39
C LEU A 384 -11.91 16.38 -9.90
N ALA A 385 -12.95 16.17 -10.70
CA ALA A 385 -12.85 16.18 -12.16
C ALA A 385 -14.04 16.91 -12.78
N VAL A 386 -13.79 17.66 -13.85
CA VAL A 386 -14.81 18.37 -14.64
C VAL A 386 -14.46 18.23 -16.11
N ASP A 387 -15.42 17.70 -16.89
CA ASP A 387 -15.30 17.51 -18.33
C ASP A 387 -14.87 18.83 -18.98
N GLU A 388 -13.78 18.77 -19.76
CA GLU A 388 -13.11 19.90 -20.38
C GLU A 388 -14.05 20.83 -21.15
N LYS A 389 -15.09 20.26 -21.79
CA LYS A 389 -16.09 21.01 -22.55
C LYS A 389 -16.98 21.92 -21.69
N TYR A 390 -17.03 21.66 -20.39
CA TYR A 390 -17.87 22.36 -19.41
C TYR A 390 -17.01 23.08 -18.35
N ARG A 391 -15.70 23.19 -18.57
CA ARG A 391 -14.82 24.02 -17.73
C ARG A 391 -15.19 25.50 -17.91
N GLN A 392 -14.78 26.33 -16.96
CA GLN A 392 -15.08 27.78 -16.91
C GLN A 392 -16.54 28.15 -16.55
N GLU A 393 -17.46 27.19 -16.41
CA GLU A 393 -18.81 27.43 -15.86
C GLU A 393 -18.87 27.38 -14.31
N LYS A 394 -17.72 27.57 -13.64
CA LYS A 394 -17.57 27.47 -12.17
C LYS A 394 -18.07 26.14 -11.56
N ILE A 395 -18.18 25.07 -12.35
CA ILE A 395 -18.66 23.75 -11.88
C ILE A 395 -17.76 23.20 -10.78
N GLY A 396 -16.43 23.24 -10.98
CA GLY A 396 -15.47 22.76 -9.99
C GLY A 396 -15.60 23.50 -8.65
N SER A 397 -15.68 24.84 -8.69
CA SER A 397 -15.88 25.64 -7.48
C SER A 397 -17.18 25.31 -6.76
N ASN A 398 -18.29 25.11 -7.50
CA ASN A 398 -19.57 24.74 -6.91
C ASN A 398 -19.56 23.34 -6.28
N LEU A 399 -18.90 22.36 -6.91
CA LEU A 399 -18.72 21.03 -6.35
C LEU A 399 -17.93 21.08 -5.03
N VAL A 400 -16.81 21.83 -5.01
CA VAL A 400 -15.98 22.00 -3.81
C VAL A 400 -16.77 22.71 -2.70
N MET A 401 -17.48 23.79 -3.01
CA MET A 401 -18.32 24.49 -2.02
C MET A 401 -19.41 23.60 -1.43
N LYS A 402 -20.05 22.74 -2.24
CA LYS A 402 -21.05 21.78 -1.76
C LYS A 402 -20.43 20.73 -0.84
N ALA A 403 -19.27 20.18 -1.22
CA ALA A 403 -18.55 19.22 -0.39
C ALA A 403 -18.10 19.83 0.94
N ILE A 404 -17.53 21.04 0.92
CA ILE A 404 -17.15 21.76 2.14
C ILE A 404 -18.38 22.04 3.01
N GLY A 405 -19.50 22.48 2.43
CA GLY A 405 -20.74 22.69 3.17
C GLY A 405 -21.23 21.42 3.88
N ALA A 406 -21.15 20.27 3.23
CA ALA A 406 -21.47 18.98 3.84
C ALA A 406 -20.47 18.59 4.95
N MET A 407 -19.17 18.81 4.73
CA MET A 407 -18.14 18.56 5.75
C MET A 407 -18.33 19.45 6.98
N VAL A 408 -18.66 20.73 6.80
CA VAL A 408 -18.95 21.68 7.88
C VAL A 408 -20.18 21.25 8.67
N ALA A 409 -21.24 20.78 7.99
CA ALA A 409 -22.43 20.24 8.64
C ALA A 409 -22.12 19.03 9.52
N ASP A 410 -21.16 18.19 9.10
CA ASP A 410 -20.67 17.05 9.87
C ASP A 410 -19.54 17.41 10.87
N GLY A 411 -19.28 18.71 11.06
CA GLY A 411 -18.39 19.24 12.08
C GLY A 411 -16.90 19.18 11.75
N ALA A 412 -16.52 19.28 10.46
CA ALA A 412 -15.13 19.41 10.05
C ALA A 412 -14.50 20.70 10.61
N ASP A 413 -13.30 20.58 11.16
CA ASP A 413 -12.50 21.70 11.67
C ASP A 413 -11.57 22.25 10.58
N GLU A 414 -11.17 21.41 9.63
CA GLU A 414 -10.31 21.76 8.50
C GLU A 414 -10.55 20.86 7.29
N VAL A 415 -10.20 21.35 6.10
CA VAL A 415 -10.23 20.58 4.84
C VAL A 415 -8.85 20.63 4.19
N VAL A 416 -8.35 19.49 3.75
CA VAL A 416 -7.06 19.40 3.06
C VAL A 416 -7.17 18.68 1.72
N LEU A 417 -6.23 18.96 0.83
CA LEU A 417 -6.05 18.25 -0.43
C LEU A 417 -4.61 18.37 -0.93
N GLU A 418 -4.25 17.53 -1.89
CA GLU A 418 -2.98 17.56 -2.60
C GLU A 418 -3.23 17.70 -4.09
N THR A 419 -2.49 18.60 -4.73
CA THR A 419 -2.47 18.76 -6.19
C THR A 419 -1.05 18.87 -6.69
N GLU A 420 -0.80 18.47 -7.93
CA GLU A 420 0.49 18.68 -8.60
C GLU A 420 0.86 20.16 -8.60
N ILE A 421 2.13 20.46 -8.35
CA ILE A 421 2.64 21.83 -8.40
C ILE A 421 2.51 22.44 -9.81
N THR A 422 2.47 21.60 -10.85
CA THR A 422 2.29 21.96 -12.25
C THR A 422 0.83 22.25 -12.61
N ASN A 423 -0.14 21.90 -11.76
CA ASN A 423 -1.57 22.07 -12.03
C ASN A 423 -2.07 23.47 -11.62
N GLU A 424 -1.58 24.49 -12.34
CA GLU A 424 -1.94 25.91 -12.14
C GLU A 424 -3.46 26.20 -12.16
N PRO A 425 -4.30 25.54 -12.99
CA PRO A 425 -5.75 25.71 -12.91
C PRO A 425 -6.35 25.25 -11.58
N ALA A 426 -5.91 24.10 -11.04
CA ALA A 426 -6.41 23.59 -9.78
C ALA A 426 -5.91 24.45 -8.60
N LEU A 427 -4.64 24.85 -8.60
CA LEU A 427 -4.08 25.74 -7.57
C LEU A 427 -4.89 27.04 -7.47
N ARG A 428 -5.12 27.73 -8.60
CA ARG A 428 -5.94 28.94 -8.63
C ARG A 428 -7.37 28.70 -8.17
N LEU A 429 -7.98 27.57 -8.54
CA LEU A 429 -9.34 27.23 -8.11
C LEU A 429 -9.43 27.12 -6.58
N TYR A 430 -8.50 26.41 -5.94
CA TYR A 430 -8.53 26.19 -4.50
C TYR A 430 -8.10 27.43 -3.72
N GLU A 431 -7.11 28.19 -4.20
CA GLU A 431 -6.71 29.47 -3.60
C GLU A 431 -7.86 30.47 -3.59
N ASN A 432 -8.63 30.56 -4.69
CA ASN A 432 -9.83 31.40 -4.76
C ASN A 432 -10.95 30.96 -3.82
N LEU A 433 -10.93 29.71 -3.35
CA LEU A 433 -11.86 29.17 -2.36
C LEU A 433 -11.33 29.29 -0.93
N GLY A 434 -10.18 29.95 -0.73
CA GLY A 434 -9.59 30.22 0.59
C GLY A 434 -8.60 29.16 1.07
N PHE A 435 -8.23 28.18 0.24
CA PHE A 435 -7.18 27.24 0.62
C PHE A 435 -5.81 27.90 0.59
N VAL A 436 -4.99 27.62 1.60
CA VAL A 436 -3.62 28.12 1.73
C VAL A 436 -2.64 26.98 1.49
N ARG A 437 -1.48 27.30 0.93
CA ARG A 437 -0.36 26.37 0.72
C ARG A 437 0.27 26.02 2.09
N ASP A 438 0.08 24.78 2.54
CA ASP A 438 0.55 24.29 3.85
C ASP A 438 1.94 23.68 3.74
N LYS A 439 2.13 22.74 2.80
CA LYS A 439 3.39 22.00 2.68
C LYS A 439 3.66 21.53 1.26
N ARG A 440 4.92 21.55 0.84
CA ARG A 440 5.39 20.88 -0.37
C ARG A 440 5.79 19.43 -0.07
N LEU A 441 5.31 18.50 -0.89
CA LEU A 441 5.60 17.07 -0.82
C LEU A 441 6.47 16.70 -2.02
N PHE A 442 7.73 16.39 -1.77
CA PHE A 442 8.70 16.07 -2.83
C PHE A 442 8.42 14.69 -3.43
N ARG A 443 8.41 14.60 -4.78
CA ARG A 443 8.18 13.37 -5.56
C ARG A 443 6.95 12.57 -5.09
N TYR A 444 5.86 13.29 -4.84
CA TYR A 444 4.64 12.71 -4.28
C TYR A 444 3.88 11.84 -5.28
N TYR A 445 3.84 12.28 -6.54
CA TYR A 445 3.20 11.53 -7.62
C TYR A 445 4.18 10.53 -8.26
N LEU A 446 3.67 9.43 -8.80
CA LEU A 446 4.42 8.34 -9.45
C LEU A 446 5.27 8.81 -10.64
N ASN A 447 4.87 9.91 -11.28
CA ASN A 447 5.64 10.58 -12.33
C ASN A 447 6.85 11.37 -11.80
N GLY A 448 7.07 11.40 -10.48
CA GLY A 448 8.15 12.12 -9.81
C GLY A 448 7.86 13.61 -9.59
N VAL A 449 6.66 14.09 -9.95
CA VAL A 449 6.25 15.49 -9.75
C VAL A 449 5.90 15.73 -8.28
N ASP A 450 6.30 16.88 -7.78
CA ASP A 450 5.99 17.32 -6.42
C ASP A 450 4.50 17.67 -6.29
N ALA A 451 3.94 17.37 -5.12
CA ALA A 451 2.61 17.84 -4.75
C ALA A 451 2.69 19.04 -3.81
N LEU A 452 1.67 19.87 -3.87
CA LEU A 452 1.41 20.91 -2.89
C LEU A 452 0.19 20.51 -2.06
N ARG A 453 0.38 20.40 -0.75
CA ARG A 453 -0.71 20.27 0.19
C ARG A 453 -1.34 21.64 0.40
N LEU A 454 -2.62 21.73 0.11
CA LEU A 454 -3.46 22.88 0.38
C LEU A 454 -4.35 22.59 1.58
N LYS A 455 -4.60 23.62 2.39
CA LYS A 455 -5.38 23.52 3.62
C LYS A 455 -6.32 24.71 3.78
N LEU A 456 -7.55 24.42 4.17
CA LEU A 456 -8.59 25.38 4.55
C LEU A 456 -8.95 25.14 6.02
N TRP A 457 -8.85 26.16 6.85
CA TRP A 457 -9.32 26.13 8.24
C TRP A 457 -10.77 26.58 8.28
N LEU A 458 -11.63 25.80 8.93
CA LEU A 458 -13.06 26.08 9.08
C LEU A 458 -13.41 26.57 10.49
N ARG A 459 -12.52 26.32 11.45
CA ARG A 459 -12.63 26.73 12.86
C ARG A 459 -11.33 27.26 13.41
#